data_AF-A0A7S7TRY6-F1
#
_entry.id   AF-A0A7S7TRY6-F1
#
_cell.length_a   1.000
_cell.length_b   1.000
_cell.length_c   1.000
_cell.angle_alpha   90.00
_cell.angle_beta   90.00
_cell.angle_gamma   90.00
#
_symmetry.space_group_name_H-M   'P 1'
#
loop_
_entity.id
_entity.type
_entity.pdbx_description
1 polymer ?
#
loop_
_entity_poly.entity_id
_entity_poly.type
_entity_poly.pdbx_seq_one_letter_code
_entity_poly.pdbx_strand_id
1 'polypeptide(L)'
;MRMWNSGIRLETQVQSEKDGLSMRRTLGLIFVAVVVAALGAAGVVVYAQQAQPVPLQPAAPAPAKKPAAAAAKPQPHKSQPRPQEAQTPAAAAASVPPQQAGQQPTVFDEHARQGNIATCANLFGMLGRGIATNSNYTAQSQWDAKAGNSHSVQSLVALAPNQAPPGSAAQRAAGVVFAAPVGSSCEGNLVRVTPSAESCPTVAAELAKLNGQNGALGDLATIALPNGAQVVLIPFGNACVAVTALRVAG
;
A
#
# COMPACT_ATOMS: atom_id res chain seq x y z
N MET A 1 26.51 7.04 -20.64
CA MET A 1 25.92 6.84 -19.30
C MET A 1 25.01 8.03 -19.02
N ARG A 2 23.69 7.80 -19.00
CA ARG A 2 22.67 8.86 -18.83
C ARG A 2 22.26 8.93 -17.37
N MET A 3 22.33 10.14 -16.83
CA MET A 3 21.93 10.53 -15.48
C MET A 3 20.45 10.24 -15.23
N TRP A 4 20.15 9.70 -14.06
CA TRP A 4 18.82 9.69 -13.45
C TRP A 4 18.37 11.12 -13.19
N ASN A 5 17.17 11.46 -13.63
CA ASN A 5 16.50 12.72 -13.31
C ASN A 5 15.16 12.38 -12.65
N SER A 6 15.16 12.26 -11.32
CA SER A 6 13.95 12.12 -10.51
C SER A 6 13.41 13.52 -10.26
N GLY A 7 12.38 13.91 -11.03
CA GLY A 7 11.67 15.17 -10.82
C GLY A 7 10.79 15.07 -9.58
N ILE A 8 11.33 15.45 -8.42
CA ILE A 8 10.52 15.80 -7.25
C ILE A 8 9.95 17.20 -7.52
N ARG A 9 8.65 17.28 -7.78
CA ARG A 9 7.93 18.54 -7.92
C ARG A 9 7.47 19.01 -6.53
N LEU A 10 8.25 19.89 -5.92
CA LEU A 10 7.86 20.67 -4.74
C LEU A 10 7.17 21.95 -5.23
N GLU A 11 5.84 21.99 -5.19
CA GLU A 11 5.11 23.27 -5.30
C GLU A 11 4.73 23.75 -3.90
N THR A 12 5.53 24.69 -3.39
CA THR A 12 5.19 25.50 -2.23
C THR A 12 4.44 26.74 -2.75
N GLN A 13 3.12 26.77 -2.59
CA GLN A 13 2.34 27.99 -2.76
C GLN A 13 2.61 28.90 -1.56
N VAL A 14 3.48 29.90 -1.75
CA VAL A 14 3.61 31.05 -0.84
C VAL A 14 2.62 32.11 -1.32
N GLN A 15 1.55 32.28 -0.57
CA GLN A 15 0.59 33.35 -0.75
C GLN A 15 1.22 34.64 -0.17
N SER A 16 1.83 35.45 -1.04
CA SER A 16 2.38 36.76 -0.64
C SER A 16 1.32 37.84 -0.85
N GLU A 17 0.81 38.31 0.27
CA GLU A 17 0.02 39.53 0.38
C GLU A 17 0.85 40.76 -0.04
N LYS A 18 0.11 41.72 -0.54
CA LYS A 18 0.49 42.97 -1.19
C LYS A 18 1.00 43.96 -0.14
N ASP A 19 2.14 44.60 -0.37
CA ASP A 19 2.28 46.07 -0.34
C ASP A 19 3.70 46.51 -0.69
N GLY A 20 3.76 47.60 -1.46
CA GLY A 20 4.97 48.15 -2.06
C GLY A 20 5.79 49.05 -1.14
N LEU A 21 6.83 49.60 -1.75
CA LEU A 21 7.82 50.55 -1.23
C LEU A 21 8.89 49.94 -0.30
N SER A 22 10.03 49.54 -0.88
CA SER A 22 11.27 50.29 -0.65
C SER A 22 12.37 49.79 -1.57
N MET A 23 12.56 50.56 -2.63
CA MET A 23 13.68 50.55 -3.55
C MET A 23 14.94 50.99 -2.81
N ARG A 24 15.98 50.13 -2.80
CA ARG A 24 17.43 50.36 -2.59
C ARG A 24 18.01 49.41 -1.55
N ARG A 25 19.17 48.83 -1.92
CA ARG A 25 19.95 47.78 -1.20
C ARG A 25 19.28 46.41 -1.40
N THR A 26 19.86 45.42 -2.07
CA THR A 26 21.28 45.04 -2.06
C THR A 26 21.51 44.15 -3.28
N LEU A 27 21.81 44.78 -4.43
CA LEU A 27 22.56 44.13 -5.50
C LEU A 27 23.97 43.90 -4.95
N GLY A 28 24.34 42.66 -4.69
CA GLY A 28 25.68 42.33 -4.24
C GLY A 28 25.66 41.03 -3.48
N LEU A 29 26.12 39.97 -4.16
CA LEU A 29 26.68 38.70 -3.68
C LEU A 29 26.33 37.56 -4.67
N ILE A 30 26.68 37.79 -5.94
CA ILE A 30 27.06 36.73 -6.87
C ILE A 30 28.60 36.83 -6.94
N PHE A 31 29.32 35.70 -6.96
CA PHE A 31 30.78 35.52 -7.03
C PHE A 31 31.55 35.28 -5.72
N VAL A 32 31.47 34.07 -5.15
CA VAL A 32 32.55 33.29 -4.46
C VAL A 32 31.98 31.86 -4.31
N ALA A 33 32.54 30.71 -4.70
CA ALA A 33 33.77 30.32 -5.35
C ALA A 33 33.48 29.01 -6.13
N VAL A 34 33.70 29.06 -7.44
CA VAL A 34 34.20 27.92 -8.21
C VAL A 34 35.72 27.91 -7.97
N VAL A 35 36.35 26.73 -7.95
CA VAL A 35 37.79 26.43 -7.74
C VAL A 35 38.11 25.86 -6.35
N VAL A 36 37.90 24.55 -6.18
CA VAL A 36 38.95 23.68 -5.64
C VAL A 36 39.03 22.47 -6.56
N ALA A 37 39.99 22.55 -7.48
CA ALA A 37 40.40 21.47 -8.34
C ALA A 37 41.38 20.54 -7.60
N ALA A 38 41.30 19.26 -7.98
CA ALA A 38 42.41 18.30 -8.06
C ALA A 38 43.24 18.03 -6.79
N LEU A 39 43.17 16.79 -6.29
CA LEU A 39 44.30 15.96 -5.83
C LEU A 39 43.75 14.64 -5.27
N GLY A 40 44.20 13.50 -5.78
CA GLY A 40 43.91 12.19 -5.16
C GLY A 40 43.80 11.01 -6.12
N ALA A 41 44.87 10.72 -6.87
CA ALA A 41 45.07 9.42 -7.49
C ALA A 41 46.00 8.59 -6.61
N ALA A 42 45.56 7.41 -6.14
CA ALA A 42 46.37 6.18 -5.91
C ALA A 42 45.68 5.18 -4.95
N GLY A 43 45.62 3.91 -5.36
CA GLY A 43 45.27 2.74 -4.53
C GLY A 43 43.76 2.59 -4.30
N VAL A 44 43.11 1.43 -4.40
CA VAL A 44 43.51 0.13 -3.88
C VAL A 44 42.73 -0.97 -4.64
N VAL A 45 43.50 -1.91 -5.19
CA VAL A 45 43.26 -3.37 -5.32
C VAL A 45 41.86 -3.89 -5.67
N VAL A 46 41.79 -4.44 -6.88
CA VAL A 46 40.82 -5.41 -7.39
C VAL A 46 40.75 -6.65 -6.49
N TYR A 47 39.58 -6.94 -5.93
CA TYR A 47 39.19 -8.29 -5.52
C TYR A 47 37.89 -8.66 -6.23
N ALA A 48 38.03 -9.18 -7.45
CA ALA A 48 36.98 -9.95 -8.10
C ALA A 48 37.18 -11.42 -7.73
N GLN A 49 36.47 -11.90 -6.70
CA GLN A 49 36.35 -13.34 -6.46
C GLN A 49 35.13 -13.87 -7.18
N GLN A 50 35.42 -14.76 -8.12
CA GLN A 50 34.52 -15.51 -8.96
C GLN A 50 33.72 -16.50 -8.11
N ALA A 51 32.41 -16.31 -8.02
CA ALA A 51 31.50 -17.38 -7.62
C ALA A 51 31.31 -18.31 -8.83
N GLN A 52 31.90 -19.50 -8.77
CA GLN A 52 31.64 -20.56 -9.75
C GLN A 52 30.20 -21.08 -9.55
N PRO A 53 29.42 -21.27 -10.63
CA PRO A 53 28.11 -21.90 -10.51
C PRO A 53 28.28 -23.40 -10.21
N VAL A 54 27.60 -23.86 -9.16
CA VAL A 54 27.44 -25.28 -8.84
C VAL A 54 26.66 -25.95 -9.98
N PRO A 55 27.21 -27.01 -10.63
CA PRO A 55 26.44 -27.76 -11.61
C PRO A 55 25.34 -28.57 -10.90
N LEU A 56 24.09 -28.37 -11.33
CA LEU A 56 22.95 -29.20 -10.96
C LEU A 56 23.21 -30.65 -11.41
N GLN A 57 23.33 -31.56 -10.44
CA GLN A 57 23.38 -32.99 -10.71
C GLN A 57 22.03 -33.47 -11.25
N PRO A 58 21.99 -34.18 -12.39
CA PRO A 58 20.77 -34.83 -12.87
C PRO A 58 20.32 -35.91 -11.89
N ALA A 59 19.09 -35.82 -11.40
CA ALA A 59 18.47 -36.87 -10.63
C ALA A 59 18.33 -38.14 -11.48
N ALA A 60 18.85 -39.26 -10.97
CA ALA A 60 18.68 -40.57 -11.58
C ALA A 60 17.20 -41.00 -11.54
N PRO A 61 16.69 -41.68 -12.60
CA PRO A 61 15.33 -42.18 -12.62
C PRO A 61 15.16 -43.37 -11.66
N ALA A 62 14.09 -43.32 -10.85
CA ALA A 62 13.69 -44.41 -9.98
C ALA A 62 13.26 -45.65 -10.81
N PRO A 63 13.62 -46.89 -10.38
CA PRO A 63 13.31 -48.09 -11.14
C PRO A 63 11.83 -48.47 -11.04
N ALA A 64 11.25 -48.74 -12.21
CA ALA A 64 9.92 -49.31 -12.39
C ALA A 64 9.83 -50.71 -11.74
N LYS A 65 8.77 -50.95 -10.96
CA LYS A 65 8.33 -52.29 -10.58
C LYS A 65 6.88 -52.53 -11.02
N LYS A 66 6.73 -53.39 -12.01
CA LYS A 66 5.62 -54.34 -12.22
C LYS A 66 6.26 -55.58 -12.89
N PRO A 67 5.70 -56.81 -12.83
CA PRO A 67 4.29 -57.13 -12.61
C PRO A 67 4.02 -58.37 -11.73
N ALA A 68 2.76 -58.58 -11.33
CA ALA A 68 2.13 -59.90 -11.31
C ALA A 68 0.60 -59.75 -11.25
N ALA A 69 -0.07 -60.46 -12.15
CA ALA A 69 -1.52 -60.55 -12.27
C ALA A 69 -2.04 -61.79 -11.54
N ALA A 70 -3.25 -61.71 -11.00
CA ALA A 70 -4.15 -62.85 -10.81
C ALA A 70 -5.60 -62.34 -10.81
N ALA A 71 -6.46 -63.10 -11.48
CA ALA A 71 -7.75 -62.70 -12.03
C ALA A 71 -8.93 -62.91 -11.08
N ALA A 72 -10.00 -62.12 -11.25
CA ALA A 72 -11.39 -62.57 -11.07
C ALA A 72 -12.42 -61.59 -11.72
N LYS A 73 -12.93 -62.04 -12.87
CA LYS A 73 -14.30 -61.93 -13.45
C LYS A 73 -15.09 -60.59 -13.47
N PRO A 74 -15.65 -60.19 -14.63
CA PRO A 74 -16.47 -58.99 -14.79
C PRO A 74 -17.96 -59.25 -14.49
N GLN A 75 -18.62 -58.29 -13.81
CA GLN A 75 -20.09 -58.17 -13.84
C GLN A 75 -20.52 -56.74 -14.26
N PRO A 76 -21.60 -56.61 -15.05
CA PRO A 76 -22.00 -55.35 -15.67
C PRO A 76 -23.06 -54.64 -14.83
N HIS A 77 -22.72 -53.49 -14.26
CA HIS A 77 -23.72 -52.60 -13.66
C HIS A 77 -23.67 -51.21 -14.30
N LYS A 78 -24.62 -51.05 -15.22
CA LYS A 78 -25.40 -49.87 -15.60
C LYS A 78 -24.85 -48.51 -15.17
N SER A 79 -24.47 -47.75 -16.18
CA SER A 79 -24.29 -46.32 -16.22
C SER A 79 -25.49 -45.56 -15.65
N GLN A 80 -25.24 -44.63 -14.73
CA GLN A 80 -26.08 -43.44 -14.59
C GLN A 80 -25.20 -42.24 -14.16
N PRO A 81 -25.27 -41.08 -14.84
CA PRO A 81 -24.37 -39.97 -14.59
C PRO A 81 -24.91 -39.04 -13.50
N ARG A 82 -24.05 -38.62 -12.57
CA ARG A 82 -24.27 -37.42 -11.74
C ARG A 82 -23.01 -36.56 -11.78
N PRO A 83 -23.08 -35.33 -12.30
CA PRO A 83 -21.96 -34.39 -12.27
C PRO A 83 -21.87 -33.74 -10.89
N GLN A 84 -20.71 -33.79 -10.26
CA GLN A 84 -20.35 -32.90 -9.16
C GLN A 84 -18.95 -32.37 -9.40
N GLU A 85 -18.92 -31.27 -10.14
CA GLU A 85 -17.79 -30.37 -10.25
C GLU A 85 -17.95 -29.24 -9.23
N ALA A 86 -16.82 -28.91 -8.59
CA ALA A 86 -16.46 -27.63 -7.95
C ALA A 86 -17.37 -27.02 -6.87
N GLN A 87 -16.85 -27.00 -5.63
CA GLN A 87 -17.03 -25.84 -4.74
C GLN A 87 -15.70 -25.49 -4.09
N THR A 88 -14.90 -24.70 -4.80
CA THR A 88 -13.86 -23.86 -4.19
C THR A 88 -14.59 -22.69 -3.51
N PRO A 89 -14.40 -22.41 -2.20
CA PRO A 89 -15.02 -21.26 -1.57
C PRO A 89 -14.51 -19.97 -2.21
N ALA A 90 -15.40 -19.23 -2.86
CA ALA A 90 -15.13 -17.88 -3.32
C ALA A 90 -14.82 -17.01 -2.10
N ALA A 91 -13.61 -16.42 -2.07
CA ALA A 91 -13.28 -15.36 -1.14
C ALA A 91 -14.30 -14.23 -1.34
N ALA A 92 -14.96 -13.81 -0.26
CA ALA A 92 -15.86 -12.67 -0.27
C ALA A 92 -15.06 -11.41 -0.64
N ALA A 93 -15.11 -11.03 -1.91
CA ALA A 93 -14.72 -9.71 -2.34
C ALA A 93 -15.69 -8.72 -1.70
N ALA A 94 -15.18 -7.85 -0.83
CA ALA A 94 -15.92 -6.68 -0.40
C ALA A 94 -16.31 -5.90 -1.67
N SER A 95 -17.59 -5.91 -2.00
CA SER A 95 -18.14 -5.25 -3.18
C SER A 95 -17.80 -3.76 -3.11
N VAL A 96 -17.01 -3.30 -4.08
CA VAL A 96 -16.71 -1.89 -4.32
C VAL A 96 -18.02 -1.12 -4.48
N PRO A 97 -18.36 -0.17 -3.58
CA PRO A 97 -19.44 0.75 -3.85
C PRO A 97 -19.10 1.54 -5.12
N PRO A 98 -20.00 1.65 -6.12
CA PRO A 98 -19.76 2.49 -7.27
C PRO A 98 -19.39 3.91 -6.82
N GLN A 99 -18.44 4.56 -7.50
CA GLN A 99 -18.26 6.01 -7.35
C GLN A 99 -19.61 6.69 -7.53
N GLN A 100 -20.11 7.30 -6.47
CA GLN A 100 -21.34 8.06 -6.53
C GLN A 100 -21.07 9.29 -7.40
N ALA A 101 -21.77 9.37 -8.53
CA ALA A 101 -21.74 10.56 -9.38
C ALA A 101 -22.08 11.78 -8.50
N GLY A 102 -21.15 12.74 -8.42
CA GLY A 102 -21.27 13.94 -7.57
C GLY A 102 -20.25 14.06 -6.43
N GLN A 103 -19.40 13.06 -6.19
CA GLN A 103 -18.27 13.22 -5.26
C GLN A 103 -17.20 14.16 -5.84
N GLN A 104 -16.76 15.15 -5.06
CA GLN A 104 -15.68 16.04 -5.43
C GLN A 104 -14.38 15.25 -5.63
N PRO A 105 -13.58 15.56 -6.68
CA PRO A 105 -12.29 14.92 -6.89
C PRO A 105 -11.38 15.08 -5.68
N THR A 106 -10.74 13.98 -5.26
CA THR A 106 -9.72 13.97 -4.22
C THR A 106 -8.33 14.12 -4.83
N VAL A 107 -7.32 14.37 -3.99
CA VAL A 107 -5.91 14.35 -4.42
C VAL A 107 -5.51 12.99 -5.00
N PHE A 108 -6.17 11.90 -4.60
CA PHE A 108 -5.91 10.56 -5.14
C PHE A 108 -6.43 10.42 -6.57
N ASP A 109 -7.62 10.95 -6.85
CA ASP A 109 -8.19 10.97 -8.20
C ASP A 109 -7.30 11.84 -9.12
N GLU A 110 -6.80 12.97 -8.60
CA GLU A 110 -5.87 13.85 -9.31
C GLU A 110 -4.50 13.18 -9.57
N HIS A 111 -3.91 12.53 -8.56
CA HIS A 111 -2.64 11.79 -8.75
C HIS A 111 -2.79 10.63 -9.75
N ALA A 112 -3.93 9.91 -9.73
CA ALA A 112 -4.20 8.89 -10.74
C ALA A 112 -4.25 9.48 -12.15
N ARG A 113 -4.91 10.64 -12.32
CA ARG A 113 -4.97 11.37 -13.59
C ARG A 113 -3.58 11.84 -14.05
N GLN A 114 -2.80 12.44 -13.16
CA GLN A 114 -1.44 12.91 -13.45
C GLN A 114 -0.50 11.76 -13.86
N GLY A 115 -0.68 10.58 -13.27
CA GLY A 115 0.09 9.39 -13.60
C GLY A 115 -0.42 8.59 -14.80
N ASN A 116 -1.49 9.03 -15.47
CA ASN A 116 -2.20 8.25 -16.49
C ASN A 116 -2.58 6.83 -16.00
N ILE A 117 -2.90 6.69 -14.71
CA ILE A 117 -3.27 5.42 -14.05
C ILE A 117 -4.78 5.22 -14.23
N ALA A 118 -5.19 4.77 -15.41
CA ALA A 118 -6.57 4.46 -15.73
C ALA A 118 -7.05 3.14 -15.08
N THR A 119 -6.25 2.06 -15.15
CA THR A 119 -6.64 0.72 -14.67
C THR A 119 -7.04 0.72 -13.19
N CYS A 120 -6.31 1.48 -12.37
CA CYS A 120 -6.50 1.52 -10.93
C CYS A 120 -7.12 2.82 -10.39
N ALA A 121 -7.52 3.78 -11.25
CA ALA A 121 -7.97 5.10 -10.83
C ALA A 121 -9.09 5.03 -9.78
N ASN A 122 -10.14 4.26 -10.08
CA ASN A 122 -11.34 4.18 -9.24
C ASN A 122 -11.05 3.54 -7.89
N LEU A 123 -10.28 2.45 -7.89
CA LEU A 123 -9.88 1.76 -6.66
C LEU A 123 -8.97 2.63 -5.80
N PHE A 124 -7.99 3.30 -6.43
CA PHE A 124 -7.05 4.18 -5.73
C PHE A 124 -7.76 5.39 -5.10
N GLY A 125 -8.68 6.02 -5.84
CA GLY A 125 -9.52 7.10 -5.30
C GLY A 125 -10.42 6.63 -4.16
N MET A 126 -11.02 5.44 -4.28
CA MET A 126 -11.89 4.88 -3.24
C MET A 126 -11.13 4.54 -1.96
N LEU A 127 -9.98 3.87 -2.06
CA LEU A 127 -9.10 3.62 -0.91
C LEU A 127 -8.58 4.93 -0.30
N GLY A 128 -8.29 5.92 -1.13
CA GLY A 128 -7.93 7.27 -0.72
C GLY A 128 -9.00 7.99 0.09
N ARG A 129 -10.26 7.90 -0.33
CA ARG A 129 -11.40 8.41 0.47
C ARG A 129 -11.55 7.63 1.78
N GLY A 130 -11.39 6.30 1.72
CA GLY A 130 -11.47 5.43 2.90
C GLY A 130 -10.45 5.79 3.97
N ILE A 131 -9.17 6.00 3.59
CA ILE A 131 -8.12 6.31 4.55
C ILE A 131 -8.30 7.69 5.20
N ALA A 132 -8.83 8.65 4.45
CA ALA A 132 -9.10 10.03 4.88
C ALA A 132 -10.38 10.20 5.70
N THR A 133 -11.15 9.13 5.92
CA THR A 133 -12.41 9.18 6.69
C THR A 133 -12.21 9.88 8.04
N ASN A 134 -13.04 10.88 8.32
CA ASN A 134 -13.02 11.69 9.54
C ASN A 134 -11.68 12.41 9.81
N SER A 135 -10.93 12.77 8.77
CA SER A 135 -9.64 13.44 8.93
C SER A 135 -9.36 14.46 7.83
N ASN A 136 -8.73 15.56 8.21
CA ASN A 136 -8.01 16.42 7.27
C ASN A 136 -6.74 15.67 6.87
N TYR A 137 -6.30 15.82 5.63
CA TYR A 137 -5.19 15.01 5.15
C TYR A 137 -4.33 15.70 4.10
N THR A 138 -3.08 15.25 4.03
CA THR A 138 -2.18 15.49 2.90
C THR A 138 -1.66 14.14 2.41
N ALA A 139 -1.40 14.03 1.10
CA ALA A 139 -0.98 12.80 0.48
C ALA A 139 0.20 13.03 -0.48
N GLN A 140 1.13 12.09 -0.51
CA GLN A 140 2.25 12.07 -1.44
C GLN A 140 2.26 10.74 -2.18
N SER A 141 1.99 10.78 -3.47
CA SER A 141 1.90 9.59 -4.30
C SER A 141 3.14 9.34 -5.15
N GLN A 142 3.43 8.07 -5.40
CA GLN A 142 4.47 7.58 -6.28
C GLN A 142 3.88 6.59 -7.29
N TRP A 143 4.35 6.67 -8.52
CA TRP A 143 3.92 5.81 -9.62
C TRP A 143 5.01 5.75 -10.69
N ASP A 144 4.91 4.78 -11.60
CA ASP A 144 5.73 4.78 -12.82
C ASP A 144 5.16 5.79 -13.83
N ALA A 145 5.88 6.88 -14.06
CA ALA A 145 5.45 7.95 -14.97
C ALA A 145 5.36 7.54 -16.45
N LYS A 146 5.95 6.41 -16.84
CA LYS A 146 5.96 5.90 -18.22
C LYS A 146 5.00 4.72 -18.40
N ALA A 147 4.62 4.05 -17.31
CA ALA A 147 3.83 2.83 -17.34
C ALA A 147 2.83 2.73 -16.16
N GLY A 148 2.09 3.82 -15.90
CA GLY A 148 1.13 3.92 -14.80
C GLY A 148 -0.02 2.89 -14.83
N ASN A 149 -0.34 2.32 -16.00
CA ASN A 149 -1.35 1.26 -16.14
C ASN A 149 -0.80 -0.16 -16.00
N SER A 150 0.52 -0.32 -15.86
CA SER A 150 1.19 -1.61 -15.77
C SER A 150 1.93 -1.81 -14.45
N HIS A 151 2.00 -0.77 -13.61
CA HIS A 151 2.68 -0.79 -12.32
C HIS A 151 1.77 -0.25 -11.22
N SER A 152 2.19 -0.50 -9.98
CA SER A 152 1.48 -0.01 -8.80
C SER A 152 1.55 1.51 -8.66
N VAL A 153 0.52 2.06 -8.03
CA VAL A 153 0.53 3.39 -7.43
C VAL A 153 0.48 3.26 -5.91
N GLN A 154 1.27 4.06 -5.21
CA GLN A 154 1.29 4.12 -3.75
C GLN A 154 1.17 5.56 -3.29
N SER A 155 0.50 5.80 -2.16
CA SER A 155 0.44 7.10 -1.49
C SER A 155 0.76 6.98 -0.02
N LEU A 156 1.63 7.85 0.48
CA LEU A 156 1.78 8.11 1.90
C LEU A 156 0.82 9.22 2.32
N VAL A 157 0.10 9.04 3.42
CA VAL A 157 -0.95 9.95 3.86
C VAL A 157 -0.69 10.38 5.29
N ALA A 158 -0.63 11.69 5.52
CA ALA A 158 -0.64 12.27 6.85
C ALA A 158 -2.07 12.69 7.20
N LEU A 159 -2.54 12.31 8.39
CA LEU A 159 -3.91 12.52 8.84
C LEU A 159 -3.91 13.40 10.09
N ALA A 160 -4.75 14.42 10.05
CA ALA A 160 -5.02 15.32 11.16
C ALA A 160 -6.49 15.19 11.56
N PRO A 161 -6.82 15.32 12.86
CA PRO A 161 -8.21 15.31 13.27
C PRO A 161 -8.96 16.49 12.64
N ASN A 162 -10.23 16.26 12.26
CA ASN A 162 -11.09 17.32 11.72
C ASN A 162 -11.32 18.46 12.72
N GLN A 163 -11.26 18.14 14.00
CA GLN A 163 -11.43 19.07 15.12
C GLN A 163 -10.42 18.68 16.20
N ALA A 164 -9.54 19.60 16.55
CA ALA A 164 -8.64 19.45 17.70
C ALA A 164 -9.03 20.50 18.75
N PRO A 165 -9.25 20.12 20.02
CA PRO A 165 -9.39 21.08 21.11
C PRO A 165 -8.15 22.00 21.16
N PRO A 166 -8.32 23.32 21.35
CA PRO A 166 -7.20 24.24 21.52
C PRO A 166 -6.28 23.77 22.65
N GLY A 167 -4.97 23.73 22.40
CA GLY A 167 -3.97 23.31 23.40
C GLY A 167 -3.78 21.79 23.56
N SER A 168 -4.50 20.96 22.80
CA SER A 168 -4.20 19.52 22.72
C SER A 168 -3.15 19.24 21.64
N ALA A 169 -2.22 18.32 21.93
CA ALA A 169 -1.41 17.71 20.89
C ALA A 169 -2.35 16.91 19.99
N ALA A 170 -2.73 17.48 18.84
CA ALA A 170 -3.63 16.85 17.90
C ALA A 170 -3.07 15.47 17.51
N GLN A 171 -3.75 14.40 17.92
CA GLN A 171 -3.29 13.04 17.68
C GLN A 171 -3.21 12.80 16.17
N ARG A 172 -1.99 12.71 15.64
CA ARG A 172 -1.76 12.52 14.21
C ARG A 172 -1.85 11.05 13.89
N ALA A 173 -2.55 10.73 12.82
CA ALA A 173 -2.52 9.41 12.21
C ALA A 173 -1.73 9.49 10.92
N ALA A 174 -1.31 8.33 10.42
CA ALA A 174 -0.66 8.22 9.13
C ALA A 174 -1.15 6.95 8.44
N GLY A 175 -0.90 6.85 7.15
CA GLY A 175 -1.23 5.64 6.45
C GLY A 175 -0.67 5.55 5.04
N VAL A 176 -0.97 4.43 4.42
CA VAL A 176 -0.57 4.11 3.05
C VAL A 176 -1.80 3.69 2.27
N VAL A 177 -1.92 4.18 1.05
CA VAL A 177 -2.86 3.68 0.05
C VAL A 177 -2.05 3.04 -1.06
N PHE A 178 -2.39 1.82 -1.44
CA PHE A 178 -1.71 1.08 -2.50
C PHE A 178 -2.73 0.49 -3.45
N ALA A 179 -2.46 0.56 -4.75
CA ALA A 179 -3.24 -0.12 -5.78
C ALA A 179 -2.30 -0.61 -6.90
N ALA A 180 -2.59 -1.78 -7.46
CA ALA A 180 -1.81 -2.37 -8.54
C ALA A 180 -2.71 -3.11 -9.55
N PRO A 181 -2.39 -3.03 -10.85
CA PRO A 181 -3.06 -3.83 -11.86
C PRO A 181 -2.86 -5.32 -11.64
N VAL A 182 -3.93 -6.10 -11.80
CA VAL A 182 -3.93 -7.57 -11.84
C VAL A 182 -4.68 -7.98 -13.11
N GLY A 183 -3.94 -8.15 -14.21
CA GLY A 183 -4.56 -8.32 -15.54
C GLY A 183 -5.30 -7.05 -15.96
N SER A 184 -6.60 -7.19 -16.28
CA SER A 184 -7.49 -6.06 -16.58
C SER A 184 -8.19 -5.46 -15.35
N SER A 185 -7.99 -6.05 -14.18
CA SER A 185 -8.57 -5.63 -12.91
C SER A 185 -7.54 -4.89 -12.06
N CYS A 186 -7.97 -4.36 -10.92
CA CYS A 186 -7.10 -3.74 -9.95
C CYS A 186 -7.32 -4.34 -8.56
N GLU A 187 -6.24 -4.54 -7.82
CA GLU A 187 -6.28 -4.85 -6.40
C GLU A 187 -5.57 -3.78 -5.61
N GLY A 188 -5.98 -3.58 -4.37
CA GLY A 188 -5.41 -2.55 -3.53
C GLY A 188 -5.68 -2.78 -2.06
N ASN A 189 -4.96 -2.00 -1.25
CA ASN A 189 -5.08 -2.02 0.19
C ASN A 189 -4.84 -0.61 0.73
N LEU A 190 -5.51 -0.27 1.82
CA LEU A 190 -5.12 0.85 2.65
C LEU A 190 -4.68 0.33 4.02
N VAL A 191 -3.68 0.98 4.61
CA VAL A 191 -3.27 0.75 5.99
C VAL A 191 -3.23 2.09 6.71
N ARG A 192 -3.99 2.21 7.79
CA ARG A 192 -4.04 3.41 8.64
C ARG A 192 -3.53 3.07 10.03
N VAL A 193 -2.56 3.84 10.51
CA VAL A 193 -2.02 3.78 11.86
C VAL A 193 -2.58 4.95 12.64
N THR A 194 -3.38 4.66 13.67
CA THR A 194 -4.04 5.65 14.51
C THR A 194 -3.63 5.43 15.95
N PRO A 195 -2.76 6.29 16.51
CA PRO A 195 -2.51 6.31 17.94
C PRO A 195 -3.79 6.70 18.69
N SER A 196 -4.01 6.14 19.88
CA SER A 196 -5.05 6.50 20.83
C SER A 196 -4.43 6.67 22.21
N ALA A 197 -4.81 7.72 22.93
CA ALA A 197 -4.41 7.89 24.32
C ALA A 197 -5.10 6.86 25.24
N GLU A 198 -6.17 6.26 24.77
CA GLU A 198 -6.90 5.19 25.44
C GLU A 198 -6.16 3.84 25.36
N SER A 199 -6.42 2.98 26.34
CA SER A 199 -5.90 1.61 26.36
C SER A 199 -6.48 0.77 25.20
N CYS A 200 -5.75 -0.25 24.75
CA CYS A 200 -6.26 -1.14 23.70
C CYS A 200 -7.57 -1.86 24.06
N PRO A 201 -7.80 -2.31 25.32
CA PRO A 201 -9.12 -2.81 25.72
C PRO A 201 -10.24 -1.78 25.55
N THR A 202 -10.00 -0.50 25.88
CA THR A 202 -10.98 0.58 25.66
C THR A 202 -11.26 0.76 24.17
N VAL A 203 -10.22 0.83 23.33
CA VAL A 203 -10.37 0.95 21.87
C VAL A 203 -11.11 -0.25 21.30
N ALA A 204 -10.80 -1.47 21.75
CA ALA A 204 -11.48 -2.70 21.33
C ALA A 204 -12.98 -2.64 21.66
N ALA A 205 -13.34 -2.17 22.86
CA ALA A 205 -14.73 -2.03 23.27
C ALA A 205 -15.50 -1.03 22.40
N GLU A 206 -14.88 0.09 22.01
CA GLU A 206 -15.48 1.04 21.07
C GLU A 206 -15.67 0.44 19.67
N LEU A 207 -14.68 -0.31 19.17
CA LEU A 207 -14.80 -1.00 17.87
C LEU A 207 -15.85 -2.12 17.89
N ALA A 208 -16.03 -2.81 19.01
CA ALA A 208 -17.08 -3.82 19.18
C ALA A 208 -18.50 -3.20 19.05
N LYS A 209 -18.69 -1.95 19.49
CA LYS A 209 -19.96 -1.22 19.28
C LYS A 209 -20.29 -0.99 17.80
N LEU A 210 -19.28 -1.05 16.92
CA LEU A 210 -19.44 -0.98 15.46
C LEU A 210 -19.68 -2.37 14.84
N ASN A 211 -20.17 -3.34 15.62
CA ASN A 211 -20.30 -4.75 15.25
C ASN A 211 -18.96 -5.43 14.92
N GLY A 212 -17.87 -4.94 15.52
CA GLY A 212 -16.55 -5.54 15.40
C GLY A 212 -16.51 -6.93 16.03
N GLN A 213 -15.95 -7.90 15.30
CA GLN A 213 -15.74 -9.26 15.80
C GLN A 213 -14.33 -9.38 16.36
N ASN A 214 -14.23 -9.78 17.63
CA ASN A 214 -12.95 -9.96 18.30
C ASN A 214 -12.20 -11.18 17.77
N GLY A 215 -10.88 -11.05 17.68
CA GLY A 215 -9.95 -12.12 17.35
C GLY A 215 -8.59 -11.87 17.99
N ALA A 216 -7.61 -12.68 17.59
CA ALA A 216 -6.23 -12.57 18.02
C ALA A 216 -5.25 -12.83 16.87
N LEU A 217 -4.11 -12.14 16.91
CA LEU A 217 -2.95 -12.36 16.06
C LEU A 217 -1.73 -12.49 16.97
N GLY A 218 -1.37 -13.73 17.32
CA GLY A 218 -0.41 -13.96 18.39
C GLY A 218 -0.96 -13.46 19.73
N ASP A 219 -0.22 -12.59 20.39
CA ASP A 219 -0.60 -11.91 21.63
C ASP A 219 -1.35 -10.57 21.41
N LEU A 220 -1.50 -10.15 20.15
CA LEU A 220 -2.20 -8.91 19.80
C LEU A 220 -3.70 -9.15 19.59
N ALA A 221 -4.52 -8.27 20.14
CA ALA A 221 -5.96 -8.29 19.88
C ALA A 221 -6.26 -7.81 18.46
N THR A 222 -7.21 -8.47 17.80
CA THR A 222 -7.71 -8.04 16.49
C THR A 222 -9.21 -7.82 16.50
N ILE A 223 -9.69 -6.92 15.64
CA ILE A 223 -11.10 -6.64 15.43
C ILE A 223 -11.39 -6.66 13.94
N ALA A 224 -12.28 -7.54 13.48
CA ALA A 224 -12.81 -7.52 12.12
C ALA A 224 -14.08 -6.68 12.07
N LEU A 225 -14.12 -5.66 11.22
CA LEU A 225 -15.28 -4.78 11.04
C LEU A 225 -16.17 -5.26 9.89
N PRO A 226 -17.49 -4.94 9.90
CA PRO A 226 -18.43 -5.39 8.87
C PRO A 226 -18.11 -4.91 7.45
N ASN A 227 -17.38 -3.81 7.31
CA ASN A 227 -16.93 -3.29 6.01
C ASN A 227 -15.70 -4.03 5.44
N GLY A 228 -15.27 -5.12 6.08
CA GLY A 228 -14.10 -5.91 5.68
C GLY A 228 -12.78 -5.40 6.23
N ALA A 229 -12.76 -4.27 6.96
CA ALA A 229 -11.55 -3.77 7.57
C ALA A 229 -11.11 -4.66 8.75
N GLN A 230 -9.81 -4.83 8.89
CA GLN A 230 -9.18 -5.57 9.98
C GLN A 230 -8.37 -4.59 10.81
N VAL A 231 -8.54 -4.63 12.13
CA VAL A 231 -7.80 -3.78 13.06
C VAL A 231 -6.93 -4.66 13.93
N VAL A 232 -5.63 -4.37 13.99
CA VAL A 232 -4.71 -4.90 15.00
C VAL A 232 -4.49 -3.83 16.05
N LEU A 233 -4.62 -4.19 17.31
CA LEU A 233 -4.42 -3.28 18.44
C LEU A 233 -3.09 -3.59 19.11
N ILE A 234 -2.18 -2.61 19.08
CA ILE A 234 -0.83 -2.74 19.61
C ILE A 234 -0.73 -1.91 20.90
N PRO A 235 -0.52 -2.53 22.07
CA PRO A 235 -0.31 -1.81 23.32
C PRO A 235 0.96 -0.96 23.28
N PHE A 236 0.88 0.28 23.78
CA PHE A 236 2.03 1.17 23.94
C PHE A 236 1.94 1.88 25.30
N GLY A 237 2.50 1.27 26.34
CA GLY A 237 2.27 1.72 27.72
C GLY A 237 0.77 1.63 28.06
N ASN A 238 0.18 2.74 28.50
CA ASN A 238 -1.27 2.84 28.75
C ASN A 238 -2.08 3.28 27.51
N ALA A 239 -1.40 3.56 26.41
CA ALA A 239 -2.00 3.99 25.14
C ALA A 239 -2.13 2.79 24.18
N CYS A 240 -2.82 3.02 23.05
CA CYS A 240 -3.00 2.02 22.02
C CYS A 240 -2.61 2.56 20.66
N VAL A 241 -2.05 1.72 19.80
CA VAL A 241 -1.90 1.99 18.38
C VAL A 241 -2.84 1.06 17.62
N ALA A 242 -3.85 1.62 16.97
CA ALA A 242 -4.74 0.87 16.09
C ALA A 242 -4.18 0.87 14.66
N VAL A 243 -3.86 -0.31 14.13
CA VAL A 243 -3.46 -0.51 12.74
C VAL A 243 -4.65 -1.10 11.99
N THR A 244 -5.33 -0.27 11.21
CA THR A 244 -6.47 -0.67 10.38
C THR A 244 -5.99 -0.97 8.97
N ALA A 245 -6.32 -2.15 8.46
CA ALA A 245 -6.08 -2.54 7.07
C ALA A 245 -7.42 -2.82 6.37
N LEU A 246 -7.54 -2.45 5.09
CA LEU A 246 -8.70 -2.78 4.26
C LEU A 246 -8.23 -3.10 2.84
N ARG A 247 -8.34 -4.38 2.46
CA ARG A 247 -8.06 -4.86 1.11
C ARG A 247 -9.33 -4.81 0.29
N VAL A 248 -9.20 -4.35 -0.95
CA VAL A 248 -10.28 -4.31 -1.93
C VAL A 248 -9.77 -4.77 -3.29
N ALA A 249 -10.59 -5.49 -4.03
CA ALA A 249 -10.35 -5.90 -5.41
C ALA A 249 -11.52 -5.38 -6.27
N GLY A 250 -11.23 -4.92 -7.49
CA GLY A 250 -12.21 -4.30 -8.39
C GLY A 250 -11.85 -4.43 -9.86
#